data_AF-A0A8R7V062-F1
#
_entry.id   AF-A0A8R7V062-F1
#
_cell.length_a   1.000
_cell.length_b   1.000
_cell.length_c   1.000
_cell.angle_alpha   90.00
_cell.angle_beta   90.00
_cell.angle_gamma   90.00
#
_symmetry.space_group_name_H-M   'P 1'
#
loop_
_entity.id
_entity.type
_entity.pdbx_description
1 polymer ?
#
loop_
_entity_poly.entity_id
_entity_poly.type
_entity_poly.pdbx_seq_one_letter_code
_entity_poly.pdbx_strand_id
1 'polypeptide(L)'
;MGHRRWLPQNHVFRRRKKEFDNTEEMELAPITMSGSSALRMLQGRVFVLGKKVIVAKKGKGKKKGKDSEKGTEDYKVVFFKCDWYDVHHKAGIIRDEFGFTHVNFSQKIH
;
A
#
# COMPACT_ATOMS: atom_id res chain seq x y z
N MET A 1 5.86 14.21 -10.81
CA MET A 1 5.01 13.33 -9.97
C MET A 1 3.66 13.18 -10.67
N GLY A 2 3.55 12.22 -11.60
CA GLY A 2 2.50 12.10 -12.63
C GLY A 2 1.08 11.79 -12.16
N HIS A 3 0.69 12.19 -10.96
CA HIS A 3 -0.62 11.89 -10.37
C HIS A 3 -1.76 12.68 -11.03
N ARG A 4 -1.47 13.82 -11.65
CA ARG A 4 -2.49 14.65 -12.30
C ARG A 4 -2.93 14.06 -13.64
N ARG A 5 -2.14 13.15 -14.22
CA ARG A 5 -2.50 12.36 -15.43
C ARG A 5 -3.73 11.47 -15.28
N TRP A 6 -4.13 11.15 -14.05
CA TRP A 6 -5.30 10.31 -13.76
C TRP A 6 -6.60 11.12 -13.62
N LEU A 7 -6.50 12.45 -13.58
CA LEU A 7 -7.67 13.34 -13.55
C LEU A 7 -8.25 13.50 -14.96
N PRO A 8 -9.53 13.88 -15.13
CA PRO A 8 -10.09 14.21 -16.44
C PRO A 8 -9.25 15.26 -17.18
N GLN A 9 -9.21 15.21 -18.51
CA GLN A 9 -8.39 16.11 -19.34
C GLN A 9 -8.65 17.60 -19.05
N ASN A 10 -9.89 17.96 -18.73
CA ASN A 10 -10.31 19.34 -18.47
C ASN A 10 -10.15 19.77 -17.00
N HIS A 11 -9.55 18.94 -16.14
CA HIS A 11 -9.44 19.21 -14.71
C HIS A 11 -8.46 20.38 -14.43
N VAL A 12 -8.88 21.34 -13.59
CA VAL A 12 -8.11 22.55 -13.27
C VAL A 12 -6.70 22.25 -12.71
N PHE A 13 -6.55 21.20 -11.91
CA PHE A 13 -5.27 20.80 -11.32
C PHE A 13 -4.21 20.34 -12.34
N ARG A 14 -4.60 19.93 -13.56
CA ARG A 14 -3.61 19.64 -14.63
C ARG A 14 -2.84 20.89 -15.07
N ARG A 15 -3.44 22.08 -14.91
CA ARG A 15 -2.88 23.39 -15.30
C ARG A 15 -2.22 24.14 -14.14
N ARG A 16 -2.42 23.70 -12.90
CA ARG A 16 -1.82 24.36 -11.73
C ARG A 16 -0.38 23.87 -11.55
N LYS A 17 0.58 24.67 -12.04
CA LYS A 17 2.02 24.39 -11.95
C LYS A 17 2.61 24.72 -10.58
N LYS A 18 2.24 25.89 -10.05
CA LYS A 18 2.82 26.48 -8.81
C LYS A 18 2.54 25.67 -7.54
N GLU A 19 1.41 24.97 -7.51
CA GLU A 19 0.99 24.14 -6.37
C GLU A 19 1.63 22.74 -6.38
N PHE A 20 2.34 22.39 -7.45
CA PHE A 20 2.89 21.06 -7.68
C PHE A 20 4.38 21.16 -8.04
N ASP A 21 4.82 20.48 -9.11
CA ASP A 21 6.22 20.37 -9.54
C ASP A 21 6.58 21.30 -10.71
N ASN A 22 5.79 22.36 -10.93
CA ASN A 22 5.89 23.29 -12.07
C ASN A 22 5.77 22.65 -13.46
N THR A 23 5.47 21.35 -13.55
CA THR A 23 5.24 20.69 -14.84
C THR A 23 3.77 20.72 -15.23
N GLU A 24 3.49 20.67 -16.53
CA GLU A 24 2.13 20.57 -17.07
C GLU A 24 1.88 19.12 -17.48
N GLU A 25 0.87 18.47 -16.89
CA GLU A 25 0.54 17.07 -17.15
C GLU A 25 -0.68 16.99 -18.06
N MET A 26 -0.44 17.20 -19.36
CA MET A 26 -1.47 17.16 -20.42
C MET A 26 -1.58 15.78 -21.10
N GLU A 27 -0.66 14.87 -20.80
CA GLU A 27 -0.69 13.52 -21.33
C GLU A 27 -1.88 12.72 -20.80
N LEU A 28 -2.29 11.71 -21.58
CA LEU A 28 -3.25 10.72 -21.14
C LEU A 28 -2.67 9.91 -19.96
N ALA A 29 -3.57 9.37 -19.15
CA ALA A 29 -3.21 8.36 -18.17
C ALA A 29 -2.43 7.24 -18.88
N PRO A 30 -1.30 6.77 -18.33
CA PRO A 30 -0.61 5.61 -18.89
C PRO A 30 -1.61 4.48 -19.06
N ILE A 31 -1.56 3.81 -20.22
CA ILE A 31 -2.42 2.67 -20.47
C ILE A 31 -2.07 1.63 -19.41
N THR A 32 -3.04 1.29 -18.56
CA THR A 32 -2.87 0.22 -17.58
C THR A 32 -2.63 -1.07 -18.33
N MET A 33 -1.61 -1.83 -17.94
CA MET A 33 -1.39 -3.14 -18.52
C MET A 33 -2.61 -4.04 -18.26
N SER A 34 -2.97 -4.86 -19.24
CA SER A 34 -4.01 -5.87 -19.04
C SER A 34 -3.60 -6.87 -17.95
N GLY A 35 -4.57 -7.39 -17.21
CA GLY A 35 -4.32 -8.37 -16.13
C GLY A 35 -3.54 -9.60 -16.63
N SER A 36 -3.77 -10.02 -17.87
CA SER A 36 -3.03 -11.12 -18.52
C SER A 36 -1.55 -10.79 -18.76
N SER A 37 -1.25 -9.56 -19.18
CA SER A 37 0.12 -9.09 -19.37
C SER A 37 0.86 -8.97 -18.04
N ALA A 38 0.18 -8.46 -17.01
CA ALA A 38 0.73 -8.39 -15.66
C ALA A 38 1.01 -9.80 -15.09
N LEU A 39 0.09 -10.75 -15.29
CA LEU A 39 0.25 -12.14 -14.86
C LEU A 39 1.45 -12.80 -15.54
N ARG A 40 1.60 -12.62 -16.86
CA ARG A 40 2.76 -13.13 -17.62
C ARG A 40 4.10 -12.56 -17.11
N MET A 41 4.13 -11.30 -16.66
CA MET A 41 5.33 -10.71 -16.07
C MET A 41 5.68 -11.27 -14.68
N LEU A 42 4.67 -11.71 -13.92
CA LEU A 42 4.84 -12.30 -12.60
C LEU A 42 5.13 -13.81 -12.67
N GLN A 43 4.76 -14.45 -13.78
CA GLN A 43 4.98 -15.87 -14.03
C GLN A 43 6.48 -16.17 -14.07
N GLY A 44 6.97 -16.93 -13.08
CA GLY A 44 8.39 -17.28 -12.95
C GLY A 44 9.19 -16.41 -11.97
N ARG A 45 8.58 -15.39 -11.34
CA ARG A 45 9.23 -14.69 -10.21
C ARG A 45 9.07 -15.50 -8.92
N VAL A 46 10.18 -15.69 -8.21
CA VAL A 46 10.18 -16.23 -6.86
C VAL A 46 9.92 -15.09 -5.88
N PHE A 47 8.78 -15.13 -5.18
CA PHE A 47 8.44 -14.16 -4.15
C PHE A 47 8.91 -14.67 -2.78
N VAL A 48 9.90 -14.00 -2.19
CA VAL A 48 10.24 -14.22 -0.77
C VAL A 48 9.28 -13.39 0.06
N LEU A 49 8.23 -14.04 0.59
CA LEU A 49 7.30 -13.41 1.52
C LEU A 49 7.98 -13.30 2.90
N GLY A 50 8.38 -12.08 3.26
CA GLY A 50 9.03 -11.80 4.55
C GLY A 50 8.03 -11.39 5.63
N LYS A 51 7.83 -12.25 6.63
CA LYS A 51 7.81 -11.92 8.08
C LYS A 51 7.60 -13.19 8.92
N LYS A 52 8.69 -13.67 9.53
CA LYS A 52 8.65 -14.36 10.83
C LYS A 52 9.77 -13.81 11.69
N VAL A 53 9.45 -12.81 12.51
CA VAL A 53 10.30 -12.45 13.66
C VAL A 53 9.71 -13.21 14.84
N ILE A 54 10.26 -14.39 15.13
CA ILE A 54 10.04 -15.08 16.40
C ILE A 54 11.35 -14.94 17.18
N VAL A 55 11.54 -13.80 17.85
CA VAL A 55 12.64 -13.68 18.82
C VAL A 55 12.22 -14.46 20.06
N ALA A 56 12.86 -15.61 20.25
CA ALA A 56 12.64 -16.48 21.39
C ALA A 56 12.87 -15.71 22.70
N LYS A 57 11.90 -15.77 23.63
CA LYS A 57 12.10 -15.41 25.03
C LYS A 57 13.18 -16.31 25.63
N LYS A 58 14.23 -15.72 26.23
CA LYS A 58 15.11 -16.41 27.18
C LYS A 58 15.32 -15.54 28.42
N GLY A 59 15.15 -16.17 29.58
CA GLY A 59 14.86 -15.53 30.86
C GLY A 59 16.04 -14.92 31.64
N LYS A 60 15.65 -14.45 32.84
CA LYS A 60 16.39 -13.85 33.97
C LYS A 60 17.92 -14.03 34.02
N GLY A 61 18.63 -12.91 34.19
CA GLY A 61 19.99 -12.83 34.73
C GLY A 61 20.51 -11.39 34.80
N LYS A 62 20.80 -10.89 36.01
CA LYS A 62 21.25 -9.52 36.32
C LYS A 62 22.77 -9.39 36.10
N LYS A 63 23.24 -8.48 35.24
CA LYS A 63 24.61 -7.91 35.33
C LYS A 63 24.68 -6.51 34.74
N LYS A 64 25.32 -5.62 35.52
CA LYS A 64 25.51 -4.19 35.30
C LYS A 64 26.56 -3.99 34.20
N GLY A 65 26.17 -3.39 33.08
CA GLY A 65 27.05 -3.00 31.99
C GLY A 65 26.65 -1.59 31.54
N LYS A 66 27.60 -0.66 31.60
CA LYS A 66 27.48 0.74 31.21
C LYS A 66 27.42 0.78 29.69
N ASP A 67 26.22 0.83 29.12
CA ASP A 67 26.03 1.08 27.70
C ASP A 67 25.64 2.55 27.53
N SER A 68 26.42 3.26 26.72
CA SER A 68 26.22 4.65 26.37
C SER A 68 24.85 4.81 25.72
N GLU A 69 23.97 5.56 26.38
CA GLU A 69 22.71 6.05 25.85
C GLU A 69 22.99 6.92 24.62
N LYS A 70 23.07 6.27 23.46
CA LYS A 70 23.13 6.93 22.17
C LYS A 70 21.68 7.18 21.80
N GLY A 71 21.26 8.43 21.98
CA GLY A 71 19.89 8.90 21.79
C GLY A 71 19.26 8.25 20.56
N THR A 72 18.14 7.56 20.78
CA THR A 72 17.25 7.19 19.69
C THR A 72 16.77 8.49 19.10
N GLU A 73 17.36 8.89 17.97
CA GLU A 73 16.77 9.90 17.11
C GLU A 73 15.29 9.55 16.95
N ASP A 74 14.41 10.50 17.29
CA ASP A 74 12.96 10.31 17.31
C ASP A 74 12.45 9.94 15.91
N TYR A 75 12.46 8.66 15.57
CA TYR A 75 11.91 8.20 14.30
C TYR A 75 10.38 8.27 14.40
N LYS A 76 9.81 9.29 13.75
CA LYS A 76 8.36 9.46 13.65
C LYS A 76 7.79 8.49 12.62
N VAL A 77 7.28 7.36 13.08
CA VAL A 77 6.52 6.43 12.23
C VAL A 77 5.09 6.96 12.06
N VAL A 78 4.74 7.36 10.84
CA VAL A 78 3.37 7.74 10.51
C VAL A 78 2.55 6.47 10.29
N PHE A 79 1.64 6.17 11.20
CA PHE A 79 0.62 5.14 10.99
C PHE A 79 -0.63 5.78 10.38
N PHE A 80 -1.08 5.21 9.26
CA PHE A 80 -2.37 5.54 8.67
C PHE A 80 -3.44 4.64 9.31
N LYS A 81 -4.54 5.24 9.75
CA LYS A 81 -5.74 4.49 10.15
C LYS A 81 -6.42 3.98 8.88
N CYS A 82 -6.16 2.74 8.51
CA CYS A 82 -6.80 2.08 7.38
C CYS A 82 -7.93 1.17 7.87
N ASP A 83 -9.08 1.25 7.21
CA ASP A 83 -10.12 0.25 7.34
C ASP A 83 -9.71 -0.99 6.54
N TRP A 84 -9.71 -2.15 7.19
CA TRP A 84 -9.38 -3.43 6.55
C TRP A 84 -10.66 -4.19 6.27
N TYR A 85 -10.85 -4.59 5.01
CA TYR A 85 -12.01 -5.34 4.56
C TYR A 85 -11.68 -6.83 4.46
N ASP A 86 -12.63 -7.68 4.80
CA ASP A 86 -12.44 -9.13 4.79
C ASP A 86 -12.30 -9.63 3.34
N VAL A 87 -11.16 -10.24 3.01
CA VAL A 87 -10.89 -10.81 1.68
C VAL A 87 -10.66 -12.33 1.76
N HIS A 88 -10.75 -12.91 2.96
CA HIS A 88 -10.48 -14.33 3.18
C HIS A 88 -11.76 -15.14 3.35
N HIS A 89 -12.82 -14.52 3.87
CA HIS A 89 -14.11 -15.18 4.02
C HIS A 89 -15.03 -14.86 2.84
N LYS A 90 -15.86 -15.84 2.44
CA LYS A 90 -16.87 -15.67 1.38
C LYS A 90 -17.84 -14.52 1.65
N ALA A 91 -18.01 -14.10 2.91
CA ALA A 91 -18.88 -12.98 3.28
C ALA A 91 -18.28 -11.60 2.96
N GLY A 92 -16.94 -11.53 2.84
CA GLY A 92 -16.19 -10.33 2.50
C GLY A 92 -16.09 -10.08 0.99
N ILE A 93 -16.52 -11.03 0.16
CA ILE A 93 -16.46 -10.97 -1.30
C ILE A 93 -17.88 -11.18 -1.86
N ILE A 94 -18.42 -10.17 -2.53
CA ILE A 94 -19.74 -10.20 -3.18
C ILE A 94 -19.55 -10.32 -4.69
N ARG A 95 -20.50 -10.96 -5.37
CA ARG A 95 -20.60 -10.93 -6.83
C ARG A 95 -21.85 -10.14 -7.21
N ASP A 96 -21.70 -9.20 -8.13
CA ASP A 96 -22.84 -8.46 -8.66
C ASP A 96 -23.64 -9.28 -9.68
N GLU A 97 -24.75 -8.71 -10.15
CA GLU A 97 -25.64 -9.33 -11.13
C GLU A 97 -24.95 -9.58 -12.49
N PHE A 98 -23.87 -8.86 -12.77
CA PHE A 98 -23.05 -9.00 -13.97
C PHE A 98 -21.88 -9.98 -13.78
N GLY A 99 -21.76 -10.59 -12.59
CA GLY A 99 -20.75 -11.60 -12.26
C GLY A 99 -19.38 -11.04 -11.87
N PHE A 100 -19.23 -9.72 -11.72
CA PHE A 100 -17.99 -9.11 -11.24
C PHE A 100 -17.84 -9.31 -9.73
N THR A 101 -16.62 -9.61 -9.33
CA THR A 101 -16.25 -9.81 -7.92
C THR A 101 -15.91 -8.47 -7.29
N HIS A 102 -16.57 -8.13 -6.18
CA HIS A 102 -16.37 -6.90 -5.44
C HIS A 102 -16.21 -7.17 -3.94
N VAL A 103 -15.53 -6.28 -3.22
CA VAL A 103 -15.33 -6.40 -1.77
C VAL A 103 -16.56 -5.89 -1.03
N ASN A 104 -16.97 -6.60 0.01
CA ASN A 104 -18.08 -6.20 0.86
C ASN A 104 -17.66 -5.09 1.82
N PHE A 105 -17.98 -3.83 1.48
CA PHE A 105 -17.66 -2.70 2.35
C PHE A 105 -18.48 -2.66 3.66
N SER A 106 -19.52 -3.47 3.78
CA SER A 106 -20.33 -3.57 5.00
C SER A 106 -19.68 -4.44 6.07
N GLN A 107 -18.70 -5.27 5.71
CA GLN A 107 -17.97 -6.15 6.63
C GLN A 107 -16.50 -5.76 6.68
N LYS A 108 -16.17 -4.95 7.69
CA LYS A 108 -14.79 -4.66 8.08
C LYS A 108 -14.29 -5.76 9.02
N ILE A 109 -13.00 -6.05 8.96
CA ILE A 109 -12.34 -6.98 9.88
C ILE A 109 -12.21 -6.36 11.28
N HIS A 110 -12.38 -5.04 11.41
CA HIS A 110 -12.00 -4.28 12.59
C HIS A 110 -13.02 -3.22 13.01
#